data_AF-A0A6D0IIU0-F1
#
_entry.id   AF-A0A6D0IIU0-F1
#
_cell.length_a   1.000
_cell.length_b   1.000
_cell.length_c   1.000
_cell.angle_alpha   90.00
_cell.angle_beta   90.00
_cell.angle_gamma   90.00
#
_symmetry.space_group_name_H-M   'P 1'
#
loop_
_entity.id
_entity.type
_entity.pdbx_description
1 polymer ?
#
loop_
_entity_poly.entity_id
_entity_poly.type
_entity_poly.pdbx_seq_one_letter_code
_entity_poly.pdbx_strand_id
1 'polypeptide(L)'
;IKDTRAIIDAILNGSLDNAETFTLPMFNLAIPTELPGVDTKILDPRNTYASPEQWQEKAETLAKLFIDNFDKYTDTPAGAALVAAGPKL
;
A
#
# COMPACT_ATOMS: atom_id res chain seq x y z
N ILE A 1 -13.62 7.20 9.00
CA ILE A 1 -13.24 6.99 10.43
C ILE A 1 -13.64 5.60 10.92
N LYS A 2 -14.86 5.11 10.65
CA LYS A 2 -15.29 3.75 11.05
C LYS A 2 -14.34 2.66 10.53
N ASP A 3 -14.04 2.66 9.24
CA ASP A 3 -13.16 1.65 8.63
C ASP A 3 -11.75 1.67 9.18
N THR A 4 -11.18 2.86 9.40
CA THR A 4 -9.87 3.02 10.05
C THR A 4 -9.83 2.38 11.45
N ARG A 5 -10.89 2.54 12.25
CA ARG A 5 -10.98 1.91 13.57
C ARG A 5 -11.11 0.39 13.45
N ALA A 6 -11.93 -0.10 12.53
CA ALA A 6 -12.08 -1.54 12.29
C ALA A 6 -10.77 -2.20 11.81
N ILE A 7 -9.97 -1.51 10.97
CA ILE A 7 -8.63 -1.96 10.57
C ILE A 7 -7.70 -2.03 11.79
N ILE A 8 -7.72 -1.01 12.66
CA ILE A 8 -6.93 -1.02 13.90
C ILE A 8 -7.36 -2.17 14.81
N ASP A 9 -8.66 -2.40 14.98
CA ASP A 9 -9.18 -3.50 15.79
C ASP A 9 -8.72 -4.87 15.21
N ALA A 10 -8.73 -5.03 13.88
CA ALA A 10 -8.23 -6.22 13.19
C ALA A 10 -6.72 -6.46 13.39
N ILE A 11 -5.92 -5.38 13.50
CA ILE A 11 -4.51 -5.48 13.87
C ILE A 11 -4.38 -5.93 15.33
N LEU A 12 -5.12 -5.30 16.24
CA LEU A 12 -5.01 -5.55 17.67
C LEU A 12 -5.51 -6.94 18.10
N ASN A 13 -6.48 -7.49 17.37
CA ASN A 13 -7.05 -8.80 17.66
C ASN A 13 -6.42 -9.95 16.85
N GLY A 14 -5.43 -9.67 16.00
CA GLY A 14 -4.71 -10.67 15.20
C GLY A 14 -5.47 -11.19 13.98
N SER A 15 -6.63 -10.63 13.65
CA SER A 15 -7.38 -11.03 12.44
C SER A 15 -6.60 -10.74 11.16
N LEU A 16 -5.76 -9.71 11.17
CA LEU A 16 -4.93 -9.35 10.01
C LEU A 16 -3.81 -10.37 9.74
N ASP A 17 -3.29 -11.05 10.76
CA ASP A 17 -2.12 -11.93 10.64
C ASP A 17 -2.35 -13.13 9.72
N ASN A 18 -3.61 -13.55 9.57
CA ASN A 18 -4.02 -14.70 8.76
C ASN A 18 -4.92 -14.29 7.58
N ALA A 19 -5.11 -12.99 7.34
CA ALA A 19 -5.94 -12.52 6.24
C ALA A 19 -5.28 -12.84 4.90
N GLU A 20 -6.08 -13.28 3.92
CA GLU A 20 -5.60 -13.37 2.55
C GLU A 20 -5.21 -11.98 2.05
N THR A 21 -4.08 -11.88 1.35
CA THR A 21 -3.58 -10.61 0.84
C THR A 21 -3.34 -10.65 -0.65
N PHE A 22 -3.51 -9.51 -1.31
CA PHE A 22 -2.95 -9.26 -2.63
C PHE A 22 -1.80 -8.26 -2.53
N THR A 23 -0.87 -8.32 -3.49
CA THR A 23 0.20 -7.32 -3.60
C THR A 23 -0.31 -6.13 -4.39
N LEU A 24 -0.29 -4.95 -3.79
CA LEU A 24 -0.59 -3.70 -4.49
C LEU A 24 0.50 -3.43 -5.55
N PRO A 25 0.14 -3.29 -6.83
CA PRO A 25 1.12 -2.99 -7.88
C PRO A 25 1.86 -1.68 -7.60
N MET A 26 3.07 -1.55 -8.14
CA MET A 26 4.02 -0.46 -7.89
C MET A 26 4.55 -0.40 -6.45
N PHE A 27 3.73 -0.53 -5.42
CA PHE A 27 4.15 -0.29 -4.02
C PHE A 27 4.61 -1.53 -3.27
N ASN A 28 4.33 -2.74 -3.80
CA ASN A 28 4.72 -4.01 -3.17
C ASN A 28 4.18 -4.18 -1.72
N LEU A 29 3.02 -3.61 -1.45
CA LEU A 29 2.35 -3.73 -0.14
C LEU A 29 1.40 -4.92 -0.16
N ALA A 30 1.45 -5.74 0.89
CA ALA A 30 0.46 -6.78 1.13
C ALA A 30 -0.80 -6.15 1.72
N ILE A 31 -1.88 -6.12 0.94
CA ILE A 31 -3.16 -5.54 1.33
C ILE A 31 -4.15 -6.68 1.57
N PRO A 32 -4.87 -6.71 2.71
CA PRO A 32 -5.88 -7.72 2.97
C PRO A 32 -7.00 -7.63 1.93
N THR A 33 -7.47 -8.78 1.45
CA THR A 33 -8.62 -8.87 0.52
C THR A 33 -9.93 -8.57 1.24
N GLU A 34 -10.01 -8.90 2.54
CA GLU A 34 -11.16 -8.65 3.40
C GLU A 34 -10.75 -8.47 4.87
N LEU A 35 -11.57 -7.72 5.63
CA LEU A 35 -11.44 -7.59 7.08
C LEU A 35 -12.83 -7.46 7.73
N PRO A 36 -13.07 -8.08 8.90
CA PRO A 36 -14.33 -7.94 9.63
C PRO A 36 -14.66 -6.46 9.93
N GLY A 37 -15.83 -6.02 9.50
CA GLY A 37 -16.32 -4.66 9.80
C GLY A 37 -15.72 -3.54 8.94
N VAL A 38 -14.92 -3.88 7.92
CA VAL A 38 -14.35 -2.94 6.94
C VAL A 38 -15.05 -3.13 5.59
N ASP A 39 -15.37 -2.04 4.90
CA ASP A 39 -15.86 -2.12 3.51
C ASP A 39 -14.75 -2.63 2.57
N THR A 40 -14.92 -3.79 1.97
CA THR A 40 -13.90 -4.40 1.09
C THR A 40 -13.59 -3.55 -0.14
N LYS A 41 -14.52 -2.68 -0.57
CA LYS A 41 -14.30 -1.77 -1.71
C LYS A 41 -13.20 -0.74 -1.44
N ILE A 42 -12.92 -0.41 -0.17
CA ILE A 42 -11.91 0.57 0.18
C ILE A 42 -10.52 -0.05 0.39
N LEU A 43 -10.44 -1.38 0.52
CA LEU A 43 -9.19 -2.09 0.78
C LEU A 43 -8.28 -2.05 -0.44
N ASP A 44 -8.83 -2.31 -1.63
CA ASP A 44 -8.12 -2.09 -2.87
C ASP A 44 -8.34 -0.64 -3.34
N PRO A 45 -7.32 0.24 -3.24
CA PRO A 45 -7.45 1.64 -3.61
C PRO A 45 -7.77 1.84 -5.10
N ARG A 46 -7.58 0.83 -5.95
CA ARG A 46 -7.98 0.89 -7.37
C ARG A 46 -9.48 1.05 -7.54
N ASN A 47 -10.26 0.51 -6.59
CA ASN A 47 -11.72 0.53 -6.63
C ASN A 47 -12.32 1.86 -6.18
N THR A 48 -11.51 2.80 -5.68
CA THR A 48 -11.98 4.11 -5.21
C THR A 48 -11.88 5.21 -6.27
N TYR A 49 -11.38 4.89 -7.46
CA TYR A 49 -11.23 5.82 -8.58
C TYR A 49 -12.33 5.60 -9.63
N ALA A 50 -12.59 6.62 -10.43
CA ALA A 50 -13.61 6.53 -11.48
C ALA A 50 -13.20 5.58 -12.62
N SER A 51 -11.90 5.41 -12.85
CA SER A 51 -11.37 4.46 -13.81
C SER A 51 -10.00 3.91 -13.38
N PRO A 52 -9.61 2.71 -13.88
CA PRO A 52 -8.28 2.14 -13.62
C PRO A 52 -7.13 3.04 -14.08
N GLU A 53 -7.30 3.77 -15.18
CA GLU A 53 -6.29 4.66 -15.75
C GLU A 53 -6.04 5.87 -14.83
N GLN A 54 -7.11 6.40 -14.21
CA GLN A 54 -6.98 7.49 -13.25
C GLN A 54 -6.18 7.05 -12.02
N TRP A 55 -6.41 5.84 -11.52
CA TRP A 55 -5.60 5.29 -10.44
C TRP A 55 -4.15 5.10 -10.89
N GLN A 56 -3.92 4.52 -12.08
CA GLN A 56 -2.58 4.26 -12.59
C GLN A 56 -1.74 5.54 -12.71
N GLU A 57 -2.27 6.61 -13.30
CA GLU A 57 -1.58 7.90 -13.42
C GLU A 57 -1.17 8.46 -12.04
N LYS A 58 -2.08 8.40 -11.06
CA LYS A 58 -1.80 8.90 -9.70
C LYS A 58 -0.82 8.02 -8.95
N ALA A 59 -0.93 6.71 -9.10
CA ALA A 59 -0.04 5.75 -8.48
C ALA A 59 1.39 5.86 -9.05
N GLU A 60 1.55 6.02 -10.36
CA GLU A 60 2.85 6.24 -11.00
C GLU A 60 3.49 7.55 -10.53
N THR A 61 2.70 8.64 -10.50
CA THR A 61 3.15 9.94 -10.01
C THR A 61 3.63 9.83 -8.56
N LEU A 62 2.86 9.16 -7.69
CA LEU A 62 3.22 8.97 -6.30
C LEU A 62 4.45 8.08 -6.13
N ALA A 63 4.54 6.97 -6.86
CA ALA A 63 5.70 6.09 -6.86
C ALA A 63 6.98 6.87 -7.24
N LYS A 64 6.90 7.71 -8.28
CA LYS A 64 8.01 8.58 -8.67
C LYS A 64 8.42 9.53 -7.55
N LEU A 65 7.46 10.18 -6.88
CA LEU A 65 7.74 11.08 -5.76
C LEU A 65 8.45 10.36 -4.59
N PHE A 66 8.05 9.12 -4.29
CA PHE A 66 8.74 8.31 -3.28
C PHE A 66 10.16 7.95 -3.70
N ILE A 67 10.37 7.50 -4.94
CA ILE A 67 11.69 7.15 -5.48
C ILE A 67 12.61 8.36 -5.47
N ASP A 68 12.17 9.48 -6.04
CA ASP A 68 12.97 10.72 -6.14
C ASP A 68 13.29 11.29 -4.75
N ASN A 69 12.39 11.17 -3.78
CA ASN A 69 12.66 11.61 -2.41
C ASN A 69 13.61 10.65 -1.66
N PHE A 70 13.50 9.34 -1.92
CA PHE A 70 14.28 8.33 -1.20
C PHE A 70 15.75 8.31 -1.63
N ASP A 71 16.06 8.78 -2.84
CA ASP A 71 17.44 8.89 -3.37
C ASP A 71 18.42 9.56 -2.39
N LYS A 72 17.95 10.57 -1.65
CA LYS A 72 18.70 11.30 -0.61
C LYS A 72 19.21 10.44 0.54
N TYR A 73 18.62 9.25 0.74
CA TYR A 73 18.93 8.34 1.84
C TYR A 73 19.66 7.07 1.36
N THR A 74 20.15 7.05 0.12
CA THR A 74 20.87 5.92 -0.48
C THR A 74 22.40 6.01 -0.32
N ASP A 75 22.88 6.99 0.44
CA ASP A 75 24.30 7.29 0.68
C ASP A 75 25.02 6.29 1.59
N THR A 76 24.28 5.34 2.18
CA THR A 76 24.81 4.23 2.97
C THR A 76 24.45 2.89 2.36
N PRO A 77 25.25 1.82 2.56
CA PRO A 77 24.91 0.48 2.10
C PRO A 77 23.54 0.00 2.61
N ALA A 78 23.18 0.36 3.86
CA ALA A 78 21.89 0.03 4.44
C ALA A 78 20.75 0.78 3.72
N GLY A 79 20.92 2.08 3.46
CA GLY A 79 19.96 2.89 2.71
C GLY A 79 19.76 2.39 1.28
N ALA A 80 20.87 2.11 0.57
CA ALA A 80 20.83 1.54 -0.77
C ALA A 80 20.09 0.19 -0.83
N ALA A 81 20.24 -0.67 0.20
CA ALA A 81 19.53 -1.95 0.28
C ALA A 81 17.99 -1.79 0.39
N LEU A 82 17.51 -0.68 0.96
CA LEU A 82 16.07 -0.42 1.12
C LEU A 82 15.38 -0.03 -0.19
N VAL A 83 16.12 0.40 -1.23
CA VAL A 83 15.55 0.71 -2.56
C VAL A 83 14.79 -0.49 -3.14
N ALA A 84 15.24 -1.71 -2.83
CA ALA A 84 14.57 -2.93 -3.26
C ALA A 84 13.13 -3.05 -2.73
N ALA A 85 12.87 -2.54 -1.52
CA ALA A 85 11.56 -2.59 -0.86
C ALA A 85 10.62 -1.44 -1.25
N GLY A 86 11.14 -0.36 -1.85
CA GLY A 86 10.35 0.78 -2.29
C GLY A 86 9.59 0.54 -3.60
N PRO A 87 8.83 1.55 -4.06
CA PRO A 87 8.01 1.42 -5.27
C PRO A 87 8.82 1.10 -6.52
N LYS A 88 8.16 0.43 -7.48
CA LYS A 88 8.70 0.06 -8.81
C LYS A 88 7.87 0.71 -9.91
N LEU A 89 8.54 1.42 -10.81
CA LEU A 89 8.02 1.94 -12.07
C LEU A 89 8.59 1.12 -13.23
#